data_AF-A0A845JZG2-F1
#
_entry.id   AF-A0A845JZG2-F1
#
_cell.length_a   1.000
_cell.length_b   1.000
_cell.length_c   1.000
_cell.angle_alpha   90.00
_cell.angle_beta   90.00
_cell.angle_gamma   90.00
#
_symmetry.space_group_name_H-M   'P 1'
#
loop_
_entity.id
_entity.type
_entity.pdbx_description
1 polymer ?
#
loop_
_entity_poly.entity_id
_entity_poly.type
_entity_poly.pdbx_seq_one_letter_code
_entity_poly.pdbx_strand_id
1 'polypeptide(L)' 'LEQPKTKEAAAILKKLDLPSKTLFILAEKNPNFQLAVRNLPYTNVLLVDGLNVFDLLKHEKIVCTKDALQKIEERLN' A
#
# COMPACT_ATOMS: atom_id res chain seq x y z
N LEU A 1 12.07 2.84 2.66
CA LEU A 1 13.00 2.02 1.85
C LEU A 1 14.00 2.96 1.20
N GLU A 2 15.29 2.80 1.48
CA GLU A 2 16.36 3.60 0.89
C GLU A 2 16.64 3.20 -0.57
N GLN A 3 16.37 1.94 -0.94
CA GLN A 3 16.49 1.42 -2.30
C GLN A 3 15.19 0.71 -2.73
N PRO A 4 14.78 0.80 -4.01
CA PRO A 4 13.56 0.17 -4.52
C PRO A 4 13.78 -1.34 -4.77
N LYS A 5 14.00 -2.13 -3.71
CA LYS A 5 14.21 -3.57 -3.80
C LYS A 5 12.93 -4.35 -3.54
N THR A 6 12.45 -5.05 -4.56
CA THR A 6 11.28 -5.95 -4.49
C THR A 6 11.44 -7.05 -3.44
N LYS A 7 12.66 -7.56 -3.26
CA LYS A 7 12.99 -8.57 -2.25
C LYS A 7 12.72 -8.08 -0.82
N GLU A 8 13.01 -6.81 -0.54
CA GLU A 8 12.75 -6.21 0.77
C GLU A 8 11.25 -6.03 1.00
N ALA A 9 10.52 -5.55 -0.01
CA ALA A 9 9.05 -5.46 0.05
C ALA A 9 8.38 -6.82 0.26
N ALA A 10 8.83 -7.87 -0.44
CA ALA A 10 8.35 -9.24 -0.25
C ALA A 10 8.69 -9.79 1.15
N ALA A 11 9.86 -9.44 1.69
CA ALA A 11 10.24 -9.82 3.06
C ALA A 11 9.33 -9.14 4.10
N ILE A 12 8.95 -7.88 3.89
CA ILE A 12 8.01 -7.16 4.76
C ILE A 12 6.64 -7.83 4.74
N LEU A 13 6.11 -8.14 3.55
CA LEU A 13 4.83 -8.86 3.41
C LEU A 13 4.84 -10.20 4.15
N LYS A 14 5.92 -10.99 4.01
CA LYS A 14 6.08 -12.26 4.73
C LYS A 14 6.19 -12.07 6.24
N LYS A 15 6.89 -11.04 6.71
CA LYS A 15 7.03 -10.76 8.15
C LYS A 15 5.71 -10.35 8.80
N LEU A 16 4.85 -9.68 8.04
CA LEU A 16 3.54 -9.22 8.49
C LEU A 16 2.43 -10.25 8.23
N ASP A 17 2.79 -11.43 7.71
CA ASP A 17 1.87 -12.51 7.31
C ASP A 17 0.72 -12.02 6.41
N LEU A 18 1.06 -11.09 5.51
CA LEU A 18 0.09 -10.46 4.62
C LEU A 18 -0.12 -11.32 3.36
N PRO A 19 -1.38 -11.49 2.92
CA PRO A 19 -1.68 -12.19 1.67
C PRO A 19 -1.13 -11.40 0.48
N SER A 20 -0.92 -12.10 -0.64
CA SER A 20 -0.40 -11.46 -1.86
C SER A 20 -1.32 -10.36 -2.41
N LYS A 21 -2.63 -10.46 -2.15
CA LYS A 21 -3.64 -9.44 -2.46
C LYS A 21 -3.73 -8.37 -1.38
N THR A 22 -2.67 -7.59 -1.23
CA THR A 22 -2.62 -6.49 -0.25
C THR A 22 -2.59 -5.14 -0.94
N LEU A 23 -3.42 -4.21 -0.47
CA LEU A 23 -3.39 -2.80 -0.85
C LEU A 23 -2.65 -1.98 0.20
N PHE A 24 -1.62 -1.26 -0.21
CA PHE A 24 -0.95 -0.26 0.63
C PHE A 24 -1.48 1.13 0.31
N ILE A 25 -1.93 1.86 1.33
CA ILE A 25 -2.36 3.25 1.20
C ILE A 25 -1.35 4.15 1.89
N LEU A 26 -0.83 5.12 1.13
CA LEU A 26 0.15 6.09 1.61
C LEU A 26 -0.44 7.51 1.62
N ALA A 27 -0.10 8.28 2.66
CA ALA A 27 -0.46 9.70 2.75
C ALA A 27 0.33 10.59 1.79
N GLU A 28 1.52 10.14 1.39
CA GLU A 28 2.47 10.87 0.54
C GLU A 28 3.20 9.93 -0.40
N LYS A 29 3.73 10.50 -1.50
CA LYS A 29 4.41 9.73 -2.53
C LYS A 29 5.75 9.23 -2.04
N ASN A 30 5.87 7.91 -1.93
CA ASN A 30 7.15 7.25 -1.67
C ASN A 30 7.61 6.49 -2.93
N PRO A 31 8.44 7.10 -3.79
CA PRO A 31 8.81 6.50 -5.08
C PRO A 31 9.57 5.19 -4.91
N ASN A 32 10.46 5.08 -3.91
CA ASN A 32 11.21 3.85 -3.67
C ASN A 32 10.28 2.70 -3.28
N PHE A 33 9.30 2.97 -2.41
CA PHE A 33 8.33 1.95 -2.00
C PHE A 33 7.38 1.58 -3.13
N GLN A 34 6.87 2.56 -3.87
CA GLN A 34 6.01 2.30 -5.04
C GLN A 34 6.73 1.45 -6.08
N LEU A 35 7.98 1.76 -6.41
CA LEU A 35 8.78 0.98 -7.35
C LEU A 35 9.10 -0.43 -6.83
N ALA A 36 9.38 -0.57 -5.53
CA ALA A 36 9.64 -1.87 -4.91
C ALA A 36 8.40 -2.77 -4.90
N VAL A 37 7.21 -2.22 -4.68
CA VAL A 37 5.96 -3.00 -4.60
C VAL A 37 5.36 -3.26 -5.97
N ARG A 38 5.55 -2.37 -6.96
CA ARG A 38 4.95 -2.50 -8.31
C ARG A 38 5.21 -3.84 -9.01
N ASN A 39 6.36 -4.46 -8.76
CA ASN A 39 6.70 -5.74 -9.37
C ASN A 39 6.15 -6.96 -8.61
N LEU A 40 5.51 -6.77 -7.46
CA LEU A 40 4.91 -7.85 -6.68
C LEU A 40 3.50 -8.15 -7.22
N PRO A 41 3.20 -9.43 -7.50
CA PRO A 41 1.90 -9.80 -8.05
C PRO A 41 0.80 -9.57 -7.01
N TYR A 42 -0.32 -9.00 -7.48
CA TYR A 42 -1.53 -8.73 -6.69
C TYR A 42 -1.37 -7.74 -5.54
N THR A 43 -0.20 -7.11 -5.38
CA THR A 43 0.05 -6.10 -4.37
C THR A 43 0.08 -4.71 -5.01
N ASN A 44 -0.76 -3.80 -4.53
CA ASN A 44 -0.86 -2.45 -5.08
C ASN A 44 -0.49 -1.40 -4.03
N VAL A 45 -0.03 -0.24 -4.50
CA VAL A 45 0.19 0.95 -3.66
C VAL A 45 -0.63 2.10 -4.25
N LEU A 46 -1.47 2.73 -3.43
CA LEU A 46 -2.24 3.91 -3.78
C LEU A 46 -1.94 5.05 -2.82
N LEU A 47 -2.11 6.27 -3.31
CA LEU A 47 -2.18 7.46 -2.46
C LEU A 47 -3.61 7.65 -1.97
N VAL A 48 -3.79 8.29 -0.81
CA VAL A 48 -5.12 8.65 -0.30
C VAL A 48 -5.94 9.43 -1.34
N ASP A 49 -5.28 10.25 -2.16
CA ASP A 49 -5.93 11.02 -3.21
C ASP A 49 -6.57 10.15 -4.30
N GLY A 50 -5.91 9.02 -4.63
CA GLY A 50 -6.34 8.05 -5.64
C GLY A 50 -6.99 6.81 -5.04
N LEU A 51 -7.64 6.95 -3.88
CA LEU A 51 -8.36 5.87 -3.24
C LEU A 51 -9.70 5.62 -3.93
N ASN A 52 -9.94 4.37 -4.31
CA ASN A 52 -11.11 3.95 -5.09
C ASN A 52 -11.84 2.82 -4.36
N VAL A 53 -13.17 2.79 -4.44
CA VAL A 53 -13.97 1.68 -3.91
C VAL A 53 -13.62 0.35 -4.56
N PHE A 54 -13.34 0.36 -5.87
CA PHE A 54 -12.97 -0.85 -6.61
C PHE A 54 -11.69 -1.50 -6.07
N ASP A 55 -10.67 -0.70 -5.75
CA ASP A 55 -9.42 -1.23 -5.19
C ASP A 55 -9.60 -1.76 -3.77
N LEU A 56 -10.47 -1.13 -2.97
CA LEU A 56 -10.81 -1.63 -1.64
C LEU A 56 -11.48 -3.01 -1.69
N LEU A 57 -12.37 -3.24 -2.66
CA LEU A 57 -13.06 -4.52 -2.85
C LEU A 57 -12.18 -5.60 -3.48
N LYS A 58 -11.20 -5.20 -4.29
CA LYS A 58 -10.31 -6.12 -5.02
C LYS A 58 -9.26 -6.78 -4.13
N HIS A 59 -8.85 -6.11 -3.05
CA HIS A 59 -7.77 -6.58 -2.17
C HIS A 59 -8.35 -7.21 -0.90
N GLU A 60 -7.68 -8.23 -0.39
CA GLU A 60 -8.12 -8.98 0.81
C GLU A 60 -7.67 -8.30 2.10
N LYS A 61 -6.53 -7.59 2.04
CA LYS A 61 -6.00 -6.81 3.15
C LYS A 61 -5.64 -5.41 2.68
N ILE A 62 -5.85 -4.46 3.59
CA ILE A 62 -5.49 -3.06 3.40
C ILE A 62 -4.54 -2.68 4.51
N VAL A 63 -3.41 -2.08 4.14
CA VAL A 63 -2.39 -1.59 5.06
C VAL A 63 -2.23 -0.10 4.82
N CYS A 64 -2.41 0.70 5.86
CA CYS A 64 -2.25 2.15 5.80
C CYS A 64 -1.40 2.63 6.97
N THR A 65 -0.72 3.76 6.80
CA THR A 65 -0.08 4.45 7.92
C THR A 65 -1.14 5.24 8.70
N LYS A 66 -0.85 5.58 9.96
CA LYS A 66 -1.76 6.42 10.78
C LYS A 66 -2.10 7.73 10.08
N ASP A 67 -1.11 8.37 9.47
CA ASP A 67 -1.32 9.62 8.72
C ASP A 67 -2.24 9.41 7.51
N ALA A 68 -2.13 8.26 6.83
CA ALA A 68 -2.99 7.95 5.70
C ALA A 68 -4.43 7.71 6.16
N LEU A 69 -4.62 7.05 7.30
CA LEU A 69 -5.95 6.84 7.89
C LEU A 69 -6.62 8.16 8.25
N GLN A 70 -5.90 9.08 8.89
CA GLN A 70 -6.44 10.39 9.25
C GLN A 70 -6.87 11.18 8.00
N LYS A 71 -6.04 11.20 6.95
CA LYS A 71 -6.41 11.85 5.68
C LYS A 71 -7.62 11.18 5.01
N ILE A 72 -7.81 9.87 5.16
CA ILE A 72 -9.00 9.19 4.65
C ILE A 72 -10.25 9.65 5.40
N GLU A 73 -10.19 9.72 6.73
CA GLU A 73 -11.31 10.20 7.56
C GLU A 73 -11.67 11.65 7.24
N GLU A 74 -10.68 12.52 7.06
CA GLU A 74 -10.88 13.92 6.65
C GLU A 74 -11.56 14.05 5.27
N ARG A 75 -11.34 13.11 4.35
CA ARG A 75 -11.97 13.12 3.02
C ARG A 75 -13.39 12.56 3.02
N LEU A 76 -13.76 11.77 4.02
CA LEU A 76 -15.06 11.08 4.09
C LEU A 76 -16.06 11.80 5.00
N ASN A 77 -15.61 12.74 5.83
CA ASN A 77 -16.44 13.71 6.55
C ASN A 77 -16.80 14.91 5.67
#